data_AF-A0A401UD18-F1
#
_entry.id   AF-A0A401UD18-F1
#
_cell.length_a   1.000
_cell.length_b   1.000
_cell.length_c   1.000
_cell.angle_alpha   90.00
_cell.angle_beta   90.00
_cell.angle_gamma   90.00
#
_symmetry.space_group_name_H-M   'P 1'
#
loop_
_entity.id
_entity.type
_entity.pdbx_description
1 polymer ?
#
loop_
_entity_poly.entity_id
_entity_poly.type
_entity_poly.pdbx_seq_one_letter_code
_entity_poly.pdbx_strand_id
1 'polypeptide(L)'
;MLHKELINPNNMKKLITHREQEILKLMAQGMSSKNIANELGVSFHTIQTHRKNILRKLNQNSTIRAVTVATTVGIIPSNNFNIPLYFNNDQQY
;
A
#
# COMPACT_ATOMS: atom_id res chain seq x y z
N MET A 1 -6.63 -26.18 -0.09
CA MET A 1 -6.31 -25.70 1.28
C MET A 1 -5.09 -24.76 1.22
N LEU A 2 -5.29 -23.49 0.85
CA LEU A 2 -4.22 -22.47 0.89
C LEU A 2 -4.18 -21.84 2.29
N HIS A 3 -3.00 -21.88 2.88
CA HIS A 3 -2.73 -21.77 4.31
C HIS A 3 -3.09 -20.40 4.92
N LYS A 4 -3.77 -20.48 6.06
CA LYS A 4 -4.15 -19.38 6.97
C LYS A 4 -2.96 -18.79 7.77
N GLU A 5 -1.72 -19.12 7.39
CA GLU A 5 -0.48 -18.78 8.11
C GLU A 5 0.18 -17.45 7.68
N LEU A 6 -0.37 -16.74 6.69
CA LEU A 6 0.28 -15.52 6.16
C LEU A 6 -0.01 -14.23 6.94
N ILE A 7 -0.78 -14.26 8.02
CA ILE A 7 -1.04 -13.08 8.85
C ILE A 7 -0.03 -13.01 10.00
N ASN A 8 1.27 -13.10 9.68
CA ASN A 8 2.32 -12.69 10.61
C ASN A 8 2.85 -11.31 10.20
N PRO A 9 2.61 -10.24 10.99
CA PRO A 9 3.05 -8.88 10.69
C PRO A 9 4.57 -8.80 10.42
N ASN A 10 5.37 -9.60 11.12
CA ASN A 10 6.83 -9.62 10.96
C ASN A 10 7.27 -10.21 9.62
N ASN A 11 6.52 -11.17 9.07
CA ASN A 11 6.81 -11.76 7.76
C ASN A 11 6.38 -10.82 6.63
N MET A 12 5.25 -10.13 6.79
CA MET A 12 4.82 -9.14 5.80
C MET A 12 5.76 -7.94 5.71
N LYS A 13 6.30 -7.48 6.85
CA LYS A 13 7.31 -6.40 6.87
C LYS A 13 8.61 -6.80 6.16
N LYS A 14 8.99 -8.09 6.18
CA LYS A 14 10.12 -8.61 5.40
C LYS A 14 9.83 -8.77 3.91
N LEU A 15 8.56 -9.00 3.54
CA LEU A 15 8.14 -9.21 2.15
C LEU A 15 8.10 -7.90 1.33
N ILE A 16 7.77 -6.79 1.99
CA ILE A 16 7.72 -5.46 1.39
C ILE A 16 9.11 -4.83 1.45
N THR A 17 9.67 -4.49 0.28
CA THR A 17 11.00 -3.88 0.19
C THR A 17 11.00 -2.46 0.76
N HIS A 18 12.19 -1.91 1.08
CA HIS A 18 12.30 -0.53 1.57
C HIS A 18 11.63 0.48 0.63
N ARG A 19 11.87 0.34 -0.68
CA ARG A 19 11.26 1.20 -1.71
C ARG A 19 9.75 1.06 -1.76
N GLU A 20 9.24 -0.16 -1.59
CA GLU A 20 7.79 -0.37 -1.54
C GLU A 20 7.17 0.21 -0.25
N GLN A 21 7.88 0.20 0.87
CA GLN A 21 7.44 0.85 2.11
C GLN A 21 7.37 2.37 1.96
N GLU A 22 8.36 3.00 1.31
CA GLU A 22 8.33 4.43 0.98
C GLU A 22 7.11 4.78 0.13
N ILE A 23 6.89 4.04 -0.96
CA ILE A 23 5.75 4.25 -1.86
C ILE A 23 4.44 4.07 -1.10
N LEU A 24 4.34 3.06 -0.24
CA LEU A 24 3.15 2.78 0.57
C LEU A 24 2.87 3.90 1.59
N LYS A 25 3.90 4.54 2.15
CA LYS A 25 3.73 5.73 3.01
C LYS A 25 3.17 6.91 2.23
N LEU A 26 3.67 7.18 1.02
CA LEU A 26 3.16 8.26 0.18
C LEU A 26 1.74 7.98 -0.32
N MET A 27 1.40 6.71 -0.56
CA MET A 27 0.02 6.28 -0.83
C MET A 27 -0.90 6.56 0.37
N ALA A 28 -0.44 6.32 1.59
CA ALA A 28 -1.21 6.60 2.81
C ALA A 28 -1.51 8.10 2.96
N GLN A 29 -0.57 8.95 2.53
CA GLN A 29 -0.72 10.40 2.50
C GLN A 29 -1.66 10.90 1.38
N GLY A 30 -2.27 10.00 0.61
CA GLY A 30 -3.19 10.33 -0.47
C GLY A 30 -2.52 10.78 -1.76
N MET A 31 -1.20 10.60 -1.91
CA MET A 31 -0.50 11.03 -3.12
C MET A 31 -0.89 10.19 -4.35
N SER A 32 -1.12 10.88 -5.47
CA SER A 32 -1.35 10.23 -6.77
C SER A 32 -0.07 9.58 -7.27
N SER A 33 -0.18 8.56 -8.13
CA SER A 33 1.00 7.91 -8.72
C SER A 33 1.90 8.88 -9.51
N LYS A 34 1.35 9.97 -10.05
CA LYS A 34 2.13 11.02 -10.73
C LYS A 34 2.94 11.83 -9.71
N ASN A 35 2.32 12.23 -8.60
CA ASN A 35 3.01 13.00 -7.56
C ASN A 35 4.09 12.16 -6.88
N ILE A 36 3.80 10.88 -6.61
CA ILE A 36 4.79 9.93 -6.08
C ILE A 36 5.97 9.78 -7.05
N ALA A 37 5.71 9.70 -8.36
CA ALA A 37 6.77 9.57 -9.37
C ALA A 37 7.70 10.79 -9.36
N ASN A 38 7.11 11.99 -9.30
CA ASN A 38 7.84 13.25 -9.20
C ASN A 38 8.67 13.34 -7.91
N GLU A 39 8.04 13.06 -6.76
CA GLU A 39 8.68 13.06 -5.43
C GLU A 39 9.90 12.12 -5.39
N LEU A 40 9.76 10.95 -6.01
CA LEU A 40 10.75 9.89 -5.95
C LEU A 40 11.75 9.89 -7.12
N GLY A 41 11.64 10.85 -8.05
CA GLY A 41 12.53 10.99 -9.20
C GLY A 41 12.50 9.80 -10.17
N VAL A 42 11.36 9.12 -10.30
CA VAL A 42 11.22 7.91 -11.15
C VAL A 42 10.04 8.04 -12.11
N SER A 43 9.96 7.15 -13.10
CA SER A 43 8.85 7.20 -14.06
C SER A 43 7.51 6.84 -13.39
N PHE A 44 6.42 7.42 -13.92
CA PHE A 44 5.05 7.05 -13.53
C PHE A 44 4.78 5.54 -13.68
N HIS A 45 5.30 4.91 -14.74
CA HIS A 45 5.15 3.48 -14.97
C HIS A 45 5.87 2.64 -13.91
N THR A 46 7.05 3.08 -13.46
CA THR A 46 7.78 2.47 -12.34
C THR A 46 6.91 2.48 -11.08
N ILE A 47 6.27 3.61 -10.76
CA ILE A 47 5.36 3.70 -9.61
C ILE A 47 4.15 2.80 -9.76
N GLN A 48 3.52 2.74 -10.95
CA GLN A 48 2.42 1.80 -11.19
C GLN A 48 2.83 0.35 -10.96
N THR A 49 4.03 -0.02 -11.40
CA THR A 49 4.58 -1.38 -11.22
C THR A 49 4.80 -1.68 -9.75
N HIS A 50 5.40 -0.75 -8.99
CA HIS A 50 5.55 -0.91 -7.54
C HIS A 50 4.20 -1.02 -6.83
N ARG A 51 3.22 -0.17 -7.16
CA ARG A 51 1.87 -0.24 -6.57
C ARG A 51 1.21 -1.59 -6.83
N LYS A 52 1.28 -2.11 -8.06
CA LYS A 52 0.76 -3.45 -8.39
C LYS A 52 1.46 -4.55 -7.57
N ASN A 53 2.77 -4.47 -7.41
CA ASN A 53 3.53 -5.43 -6.62
C ASN A 53 3.16 -5.37 -5.13
N ILE A 54 3.01 -4.16 -4.57
CA ILE A 54 2.57 -3.94 -3.19
C ILE A 54 1.19 -4.57 -2.96
N LEU A 55 0.22 -4.25 -3.83
CA LEU A 55 -1.13 -4.80 -3.77
C LEU A 55 -1.12 -6.33 -3.81
N ARG A 56 -0.36 -6.93 -4.72
CA ARG A 56 -0.20 -8.38 -4.81
C ARG A 56 0.42 -8.98 -3.55
N LYS A 57 1.49 -8.36 -3.01
CA LYS A 57 2.18 -8.84 -1.80
C LYS A 57 1.31 -8.74 -0.54
N LEU A 58 0.43 -7.74 -0.48
CA LEU A 58 -0.54 -7.58 0.62
C LEU A 58 -1.87 -8.31 0.37
N ASN A 59 -1.99 -9.02 -0.76
CA ASN A 59 -3.20 -9.68 -1.21
C ASN A 59 -4.43 -8.74 -1.21
N GLN A 60 -4.25 -7.50 -1.67
CA GLN A 60 -5.30 -6.49 -1.77
C GLN A 60 -5.50 -6.06 -3.22
N ASN A 61 -6.72 -5.67 -3.56
CA ASN A 61 -7.09 -5.08 -4.85
C ASN A 61 -7.28 -3.56 -4.78
N SER A 62 -7.34 -2.99 -3.58
CA SER A 62 -7.56 -1.56 -3.35
C SER A 62 -6.38 -0.94 -2.61
N THR A 63 -5.99 0.26 -3.05
CA THR A 63 -4.96 1.07 -2.38
C THR A 63 -5.35 1.34 -0.93
N ILE A 64 -6.63 1.67 -0.66
CA ILE A 64 -7.09 1.98 0.68
C ILE A 64 -6.94 0.76 1.58
N ARG A 65 -7.45 -0.39 1.13
CA ARG A 65 -7.32 -1.65 1.89
C ARG A 65 -5.86 -2.02 2.14
N ALA A 66 -4.99 -1.83 1.15
CA ALA A 66 -3.56 -2.07 1.32
C ALA A 66 -2.92 -1.16 2.37
N VAL A 67 -3.24 0.13 2.37
CA VAL A 67 -2.76 1.08 3.38
C VAL A 67 -3.30 0.73 4.77
N THR A 68 -4.59 0.39 4.88
CA THR A 68 -5.20 -0.03 6.15
C THR A 68 -4.50 -1.27 6.69
N VAL A 69 -4.35 -2.33 5.88
CA VAL A 69 -3.66 -3.57 6.28
C VAL A 69 -2.23 -3.26 6.71
N ALA A 70 -1.49 -2.50 5.90
CA ALA A 70 -0.10 -2.17 6.19
C ALA A 70 0.08 -1.39 7.49
N THR A 71 -0.90 -0.57 7.86
CA THR A 71 -0.90 0.14 9.14
C THR A 71 -1.24 -0.79 10.29
N THR A 72 -2.33 -1.56 10.17
CA THR A 72 -2.79 -2.51 11.20
C THR A 72 -1.69 -3.51 11.57
N VAL A 73 -0.88 -3.91 10.60
CA VAL A 73 0.20 -4.89 10.79
C VAL A 73 1.58 -4.27 11.03
N GLY A 74 1.67 -2.93 11.15
CA GLY A 74 2.90 -2.24 11.56
C GLY A 74 4.00 -2.14 10.48
N ILE A 75 3.63 -2.24 9.20
CA ILE A 75 4.55 -2.00 8.06
C ILE A 75 4.80 -0.49 7.92
N ILE A 76 3.77 0.33 8.08
CA ILE A 76 3.84 1.80 8.08
C ILE A 76 3.15 2.37 9.34
N PRO A 77 3.53 3.56 9.82
CA PRO A 77 2.96 4.15 11.02
C PRO A 77 1.56 4.73 10.78
N SER A 78 0.71 4.71 11.81
CA SER A 78 -0.70 5.12 11.77
C SER A 78 -0.94 6.63 11.67
N ASN A 79 0.11 7.45 11.72
CA ASN A 79 0.02 8.91 11.62
C ASN A 79 0.08 9.44 10.18
N ASN A 80 0.11 8.56 9.17
CA ASN A 80 0.33 8.91 7.77
C ASN A 80 -0.94 8.98 6.90
N PHE A 81 -2.15 9.06 7.48
CA PHE A 81 -3.40 9.01 6.68
C PHE A 81 -3.90 10.39 6.25
N ASN A 82 -4.09 10.57 4.95
CA ASN A 82 -4.92 11.64 4.39
C ASN A 82 -6.00 11.01 3.48
N ILE A 83 -6.82 10.12 4.06
CA ILE A 83 -7.92 9.47 3.34
C ILE A 83 -9.18 10.33 3.52
N PRO A 84 -9.81 10.82 2.44
CA PRO A 84 -11.06 11.55 2.54
C PRO A 84 -12.17 10.66 3.12
N LEU A 85 -12.95 11.20 4.07
CA LEU A 85 -13.97 10.47 4.86
C LEU A 85 -15.22 10.02 4.06
N TYR A 86 -15.14 9.90 2.74
CA TYR A 86 -16.30 9.62 1.87
C TYR A 86 -16.30 8.24 1.20
N PHE A 87 -15.36 7.33 1.51
CA PHE A 87 -15.25 6.02 0.86
C PHE A 87 -15.79 4.85 1.70
N ASN A 88 -16.92 5.05 2.36
CA ASN A 88 -17.77 3.93 2.77
C ASN A 88 -18.84 3.76 1.68
N ASN A 89 -18.81 2.60 1.03
CA ASN A 89 -19.73 2.06 0.01
C ASN A 89 -19.30 2.28 -1.46
N ASP A 90 -19.32 1.17 -2.21
CA ASP A 90 -19.32 1.06 -3.68
C ASP A 90 -17.99 1.09 -4.48
N GLN A 91 -17.23 -0.02 -4.38
CA GLN A 91 -16.61 -0.65 -5.57
C GLN A 91 -16.51 -2.16 -5.31
N GLN A 92 -17.64 -2.84 -5.52
CA GLN A 92 -17.74 -4.28 -5.74
C GLN A 92 -17.78 -4.49 -7.25
N TYR A 93 -16.66 -4.89 -7.84
CA TYR A 93 -16.55 -5.61 -9.11
C TYR A 93 -15.26 -6.43 -9.08
#